data_AF-A0A3N5X4U3-F1
#
_entry.id   AF-A0A3N5X4U3-F1
#
_cell.length_a   1.000
_cell.length_b   1.000
_cell.length_c   1.000
_cell.angle_alpha   90.00
_cell.angle_beta   90.00
_cell.angle_gamma   90.00
#
_symmetry.space_group_name_H-M   'P 1'
#
loop_
_entity.id
_entity.type
_entity.pdbx_description
1 polymer ?
#
loop_
_entity_poly.entity_id
_entity_poly.type
_entity_poly.pdbx_seq_one_letter_code
_entity_poly.pdbx_strand_id
1 'polypeptide(L)'
;MRSTAIGAILLFAAFAFFSLRPSTALWSLSSGADLPAVARAASILLGALALASAFLLPKTERASSRAGDFPLLGRARRLGPIPWVLLSALLLFLFLAMRSRNHFLGDGWLVVTLLERDSDPIVGRPGMGTLLVHRSLFRLIRGHGVGEERVFAVLSSAAGVVYVLLALRWARVVQPIVAPRRPAAALLLAAPPLTIGTMQLFFGYVENYALAHLFLFAFLVEGSLCLARRRSPLLATLFFAL
;
A
#
# COMPACT_ATOMS: atom_id res chain seq x y z
N MET A 1 6.16 -10.35 -24.95
CA MET A 1 6.96 -10.77 -23.76
C MET A 1 8.34 -10.09 -23.68
N ARG A 2 9.10 -9.93 -24.77
CA ARG A 2 10.40 -9.23 -24.70
C ARG A 2 10.26 -7.72 -24.41
N SER A 3 9.27 -7.05 -24.99
CA SER A 3 8.98 -5.63 -24.74
C SER A 3 8.61 -5.32 -23.28
N THR A 4 7.75 -6.13 -22.67
CA THR A 4 7.36 -5.99 -21.26
C THR A 4 8.53 -6.23 -20.29
N ALA A 5 9.43 -7.15 -20.63
CA ALA A 5 10.63 -7.44 -19.85
C ALA A 5 11.59 -6.24 -19.84
N ILE A 6 11.86 -5.69 -21.03
CA ILE A 6 12.71 -4.51 -21.20
C ILE A 6 12.12 -3.32 -20.44
N GLY A 7 10.80 -3.10 -20.55
CA GLY A 7 10.12 -2.03 -19.80
C GLY A 7 10.30 -2.15 -18.29
N ALA A 8 10.13 -3.35 -17.72
CA ALA A 8 10.31 -3.59 -16.29
C ALA A 8 11.76 -3.35 -15.83
N ILE A 9 12.74 -3.80 -16.62
CA ILE A 9 14.17 -3.58 -16.34
C ILE A 9 14.50 -2.09 -16.39
N LEU A 10 14.05 -1.38 -17.42
CA LEU A 10 14.29 0.06 -17.58
C LEU A 10 13.65 0.86 -16.46
N LEU A 11 12.41 0.53 -16.08
CA LEU A 11 11.71 1.19 -14.98
C LEU A 11 12.43 0.98 -13.65
N PHE A 12 12.86 -0.26 -13.37
CA PHE A 12 13.63 -0.56 -12.16
C PHE A 12 15.00 0.12 -12.15
N ALA A 13 15.71 0.12 -13.29
CA ALA A 13 16.99 0.80 -13.42
C ALA A 13 16.85 2.31 -13.21
N ALA A 14 15.79 2.92 -13.77
CA ALA A 14 15.46 4.33 -13.54
C ALA A 14 15.19 4.59 -12.06
N PHE A 15 14.34 3.78 -11.41
CA PHE A 15 14.08 3.90 -9.97
C PHE A 15 15.37 3.79 -9.14
N ALA A 16 16.21 2.77 -9.38
CA ALA A 16 17.45 2.58 -8.65
C ALA A 16 18.41 3.77 -8.85
N PHE A 17 18.54 4.27 -10.08
CA PHE A 17 19.38 5.42 -10.41
C PHE A 17 18.91 6.71 -9.72
N PHE A 18 17.62 7.04 -9.84
CA PHE A 18 17.06 8.26 -9.26
C PHE A 18 16.93 8.21 -7.73
N SER A 19 16.78 7.02 -7.14
CA SER A 19 16.79 6.85 -5.68
C SER A 19 18.13 7.23 -5.02
N LEU A 20 19.22 7.29 -5.80
CA LEU A 20 20.54 7.72 -5.35
C LEU A 20 20.80 9.22 -5.58
N ARG A 21 19.86 9.93 -6.23
CA ARG A 21 19.99 11.34 -6.63
C ARG A 21 18.82 12.18 -6.11
N PRO A 22 18.92 12.71 -4.88
CA PRO A 22 17.83 13.45 -4.22
C PRO A 22 17.40 14.73 -4.95
N SER A 23 18.18 15.26 -5.88
CA SER A 23 17.92 16.55 -6.54
C SER A 23 16.98 16.50 -7.75
N THR A 24 16.44 15.33 -8.11
CA THR A 24 15.57 15.21 -9.29
C THR A 24 14.10 15.26 -8.89
N ALA A 25 13.36 16.22 -9.45
CA ALA A 25 11.92 16.42 -9.20
C ALA A 25 11.01 15.32 -9.80
N LEU A 26 11.55 14.11 -10.00
CA LEU A 26 10.81 12.96 -10.53
C LEU A 26 10.19 12.19 -9.37
N TRP A 27 9.11 12.73 -8.83
CA TRP A 27 8.47 12.34 -7.56
C TRP A 27 8.43 10.82 -7.30
N SER A 28 8.01 10.00 -8.27
CA SER A 28 7.94 8.54 -8.08
C SER A 28 9.30 7.83 -8.14
N LEU A 29 10.24 8.34 -8.94
CA LEU A 29 11.55 7.72 -9.18
C LEU A 29 12.60 8.15 -8.14
N SER A 30 12.49 9.38 -7.62
CA SER A 30 13.39 9.92 -6.60
C SER A 30 12.92 9.67 -5.16
N SER A 31 11.67 9.25 -4.94
CA SER A 31 11.12 8.92 -3.61
C SER A 31 11.98 7.96 -2.77
N GLY A 32 12.75 7.08 -3.42
CA GLY A 32 13.70 6.21 -2.72
C GLY A 32 14.82 6.97 -2.01
N ALA A 33 15.12 8.20 -2.42
CA ALA A 33 16.14 9.06 -1.82
C ALA A 33 15.77 9.48 -0.38
N ASP A 34 14.48 9.60 -0.08
CA ASP A 34 13.95 9.97 1.23
C ASP A 34 13.96 8.80 2.24
N LEU A 35 14.17 7.58 1.77
CA LEU A 35 14.25 6.40 2.62
C LEU A 35 15.61 6.34 3.36
N PRO A 36 15.65 5.78 4.59
CA PRO A 36 16.92 5.41 5.22
C PRO A 36 17.79 4.57 4.29
N ALA A 37 19.10 4.80 4.29
CA ALA A 37 20.03 4.17 3.34
C ALA A 37 19.91 2.64 3.30
N VAL A 38 19.70 2.01 4.46
CA VAL A 38 19.49 0.55 4.59
C VAL A 38 18.20 0.11 3.89
N ALA A 39 17.10 0.84 4.09
CA ALA A 39 15.81 0.52 3.47
C ALA A 39 15.84 0.73 1.96
N ARG A 40 16.54 1.78 1.49
CA ARG A 40 16.80 2.00 0.07
C ARG A 40 17.62 0.86 -0.55
N ALA A 41 18.72 0.45 0.11
CA ALA A 41 19.53 -0.66 -0.38
C ALA A 41 18.74 -1.97 -0.44
N ALA A 42 17.94 -2.25 0.60
CA ALA A 42 17.08 -3.42 0.66
C ALA A 42 16.03 -3.42 -0.45
N SER A 43 15.39 -2.28 -0.75
CA SER A 43 14.38 -2.20 -1.81
C SER A 43 14.98 -2.41 -3.20
N ILE A 44 16.16 -1.86 -3.47
CA ILE A 44 16.90 -2.12 -4.72
C ILE A 44 17.26 -3.61 -4.81
N LEU A 45 17.82 -4.19 -3.76
CA LEU A 45 18.21 -5.60 -3.75
C LEU A 45 16.99 -6.52 -4.00
N LEU A 46 15.88 -6.29 -3.29
CA LEU A 46 14.66 -7.08 -3.45
C LEU A 46 14.05 -6.93 -4.85
N GLY A 47 14.04 -5.72 -5.41
CA GLY A 47 13.58 -5.49 -6.78
C GLY A 47 14.46 -6.18 -7.83
N ALA A 48 15.79 -6.15 -7.65
CA ALA A 48 16.73 -6.85 -8.51
C ALA A 48 16.54 -8.37 -8.42
N LEU A 49 16.39 -8.91 -7.20
CA LEU A 49 16.09 -10.33 -6.98
C LEU A 49 14.75 -10.74 -7.59
N ALA A 50 13.72 -9.89 -7.48
CA ALA A 50 12.42 -10.14 -8.09
C ALA A 50 12.52 -10.19 -9.62
N LEU A 51 13.21 -9.23 -10.25
CA LEU A 51 13.46 -9.25 -11.70
C LEU A 51 14.29 -10.47 -12.11
N ALA A 52 15.39 -10.73 -11.40
CA ALA A 52 16.24 -11.90 -11.65
C ALA A 52 15.41 -13.18 -11.55
N SER A 53 14.55 -13.33 -10.54
CA SER A 53 13.67 -14.51 -10.41
C SER A 53 12.66 -14.62 -11.56
N ALA A 54 12.16 -13.49 -12.08
CA ALA A 54 11.22 -13.48 -13.19
C ALA A 54 11.85 -13.88 -14.53
N PHE A 55 13.18 -13.69 -14.69
CA PHE A 55 13.90 -13.93 -15.94
C PHE A 55 14.81 -15.17 -15.91
N LEU A 56 15.48 -15.44 -14.79
CA LEU A 56 16.47 -16.50 -14.65
C LEU A 56 15.85 -17.83 -14.24
N LEU A 57 14.70 -17.83 -13.55
CA LEU A 57 14.04 -19.09 -13.23
C LEU A 57 13.52 -19.68 -14.54
N PRO A 58 14.01 -20.86 -14.95
CA PRO A 58 13.56 -21.50 -16.17
C PRO A 58 12.04 -21.63 -16.09
N LYS A 59 11.35 -21.33 -17.21
CA LYS A 59 9.91 -21.59 -17.39
C LYS A 59 9.67 -23.10 -17.36
N THR A 60 9.89 -23.72 -16.21
CA THR A 60 9.63 -25.11 -15.94
C THR A 60 8.13 -25.20 -15.77
N GLU A 61 7.42 -25.32 -16.90
CA GLU A 61 5.98 -25.55 -16.92
C GLU A 61 5.58 -26.78 -16.07
N ARG A 62 6.55 -27.67 -15.78
CA ARG A 62 6.40 -28.85 -14.93
C ARG A 62 6.58 -28.62 -13.43
N ALA A 63 7.24 -27.55 -12.96
CA ALA A 63 7.41 -27.31 -11.52
C ALA A 63 6.15 -26.69 -10.86
N SER A 64 5.30 -26.04 -11.66
CA SER A 64 4.09 -25.36 -11.17
C SER A 64 2.96 -26.31 -10.75
N SER A 65 2.95 -27.57 -11.21
CA SER A 65 1.96 -28.57 -10.79
C SER A 65 2.21 -29.12 -9.38
N ARG A 66 3.44 -29.03 -8.86
CA ARG A 66 3.78 -29.39 -7.47
C ARG A 66 3.93 -28.18 -6.54
N ALA A 67 4.22 -26.99 -7.08
CA ALA A 67 4.24 -25.73 -6.32
C ALA A 67 2.84 -25.18 -5.97
N GLY A 68 1.77 -25.91 -6.35
CA GLY A 68 0.38 -25.64 -5.95
C GLY A 68 0.18 -25.60 -4.44
N ASP A 69 0.98 -26.38 -3.72
CA ASP A 69 0.98 -26.43 -2.27
C ASP A 69 2.23 -25.73 -1.75
N PHE A 70 2.16 -24.42 -1.53
CA PHE A 70 3.07 -23.82 -0.55
C PHE A 70 2.64 -24.36 0.82
N PRO A 71 3.37 -25.31 1.43
CA PRO A 71 2.94 -25.92 2.69
C PRO A 71 2.82 -24.87 3.80
N LEU A 72 3.55 -23.76 3.68
CA LEU A 72 3.46 -22.61 4.58
C LEU A 72 2.12 -21.86 4.47
N LEU A 73 1.56 -21.68 3.26
CA LEU A 73 0.24 -21.05 3.09
C LEU A 73 -0.90 -22.00 3.51
N GLY A 74 -0.75 -23.30 3.24
CA GLY A 74 -1.66 -24.34 3.73
C GLY A 74 -1.66 -24.43 5.26
N ARG A 75 -0.48 -24.37 5.90
CA ARG A 75 -0.35 -24.27 7.37
C ARG A 75 -0.90 -22.96 7.91
N ALA A 76 -0.65 -21.83 7.25
CA ALA A 76 -1.18 -20.53 7.66
C ALA A 76 -2.71 -20.51 7.70
N ARG A 77 -3.39 -21.22 6.78
CA ARG A 77 -4.85 -21.43 6.85
C ARG A 77 -5.29 -22.22 8.07
N ARG A 78 -4.50 -23.18 8.55
CA ARG A 78 -4.78 -23.97 9.77
C ARG A 78 -4.50 -23.20 11.05
N LEU A 79 -3.58 -22.23 11.02
CA LEU A 79 -3.24 -21.37 12.15
C LEU A 79 -4.29 -20.27 12.43
N GLY A 80 -5.41 -20.26 11.71
CA GLY A 80 -6.52 -19.34 11.94
C GLY A 80 -6.12 -17.87 11.72
N PRO A 81 -6.55 -16.93 12.59
CA PRO A 81 -6.29 -15.50 12.41
C PRO A 81 -4.85 -15.10 12.79
N ILE A 82 -4.10 -15.96 13.49
CA ILE A 82 -2.80 -15.61 14.10
C ILE A 82 -1.79 -15.08 13.06
N PRO A 83 -1.56 -15.72 11.90
CA PRO A 83 -0.60 -15.20 10.92
C PRO A 83 -0.98 -13.82 10.39
N TRP A 84 -2.28 -13.53 10.28
CA TRP A 84 -2.78 -12.23 9.82
C TRP A 84 -2.57 -11.15 10.88
N VAL A 85 -2.81 -11.47 12.15
CA VAL A 85 -2.53 -10.55 13.27
C VAL A 85 -1.03 -10.23 13.33
N LEU A 86 -0.17 -11.25 13.22
CA LEU A 86 1.29 -11.06 13.21
C LEU A 86 1.75 -10.24 12.00
N LEU A 87 1.18 -10.50 10.81
CA LEU A 87 1.47 -9.71 9.62
C LEU A 87 1.01 -8.26 9.79
N SER A 88 -0.19 -8.03 10.30
CA SER A 88 -0.71 -6.68 10.58
C SER A 88 0.15 -5.93 11.58
N ALA A 89 0.59 -6.59 12.66
CA ALA A 89 1.48 -6.01 13.65
C ALA A 89 2.85 -5.65 13.05
N LEU A 90 3.43 -6.55 12.25
CA LEU A 90 4.68 -6.32 11.55
C LEU A 90 4.55 -5.15 10.55
N LEU A 91 3.49 -5.12 9.74
CA LEU A 91 3.25 -4.03 8.79
C LEU A 91 3.07 -2.70 9.51
N LEU A 92 2.28 -2.67 10.60
CA LEU A 92 2.09 -1.46 11.39
C LEU A 92 3.42 -0.96 11.95
N PHE A 93 4.23 -1.86 12.52
CA PHE A 93 5.57 -1.52 12.97
C PHE A 93 6.44 -0.96 11.84
N LEU A 94 6.42 -1.58 10.66
CA LEU A 94 7.17 -1.10 9.50
C LEU A 94 6.70 0.28 9.05
N PHE A 95 5.39 0.54 8.96
CA PHE A 95 4.87 1.85 8.58
C PHE A 95 5.26 2.94 9.59
N LEU A 96 5.23 2.63 10.89
CA LEU A 96 5.65 3.54 11.96
C LEU A 96 7.17 3.75 11.99
N ALA A 97 7.97 2.71 11.73
CA ALA A 97 9.43 2.79 11.72
C ALA A 97 9.96 3.52 10.47
N MET A 98 9.29 3.32 9.32
CA MET A 98 9.60 3.96 8.05
C MET A 98 8.93 5.34 7.90
N ARG A 99 8.38 5.86 9.00
CA ARG A 99 7.65 7.13 9.02
C ARG A 99 8.50 8.22 8.37
N SER A 100 7.94 8.82 7.32
CA SER A 100 8.61 9.89 6.58
C SER A 100 8.88 11.05 7.53
N ARG A 101 10.10 11.59 7.52
CA ARG A 101 10.42 12.83 8.25
C ARG A 101 9.82 14.06 7.57
N ASN A 102 9.43 13.90 6.30
CA ASN A 102 8.86 14.94 5.47
C ASN A 102 7.33 14.91 5.58
N HIS A 103 6.81 15.11 6.79
CA HIS A 103 5.38 15.07 7.09
C HIS A 103 4.56 16.11 6.31
N PHE A 104 5.22 17.17 5.83
CA PHE A 104 4.58 18.40 5.38
C PHE A 104 5.22 18.97 4.11
N LEU A 105 5.43 18.17 3.07
CA LEU A 105 5.94 18.68 1.78
C LEU A 105 4.94 19.60 1.03
N GLY A 106 3.83 20.00 1.69
CA GLY A 106 2.80 20.89 1.18
C GLY A 106 1.73 21.22 2.23
N ASP A 107 0.47 21.01 1.86
CA ASP A 107 -0.74 21.45 2.59
C ASP A 107 -1.01 20.74 3.93
N GLY A 108 -0.15 19.80 4.35
CA GLY A 108 -0.37 19.07 5.61
C GLY A 108 -0.46 19.99 6.83
N TRP A 109 0.31 21.09 6.86
CA TRP A 109 0.20 22.12 7.91
C TRP A 109 -1.13 22.86 7.87
N LEU A 110 -1.65 23.11 6.66
CA LEU A 110 -2.96 23.73 6.48
C LEU A 110 -4.06 22.80 7.01
N VAL A 111 -3.97 21.50 6.73
CA VAL A 111 -4.91 20.49 7.23
C VAL A 111 -4.88 20.41 8.76
N VAL A 112 -3.70 20.37 9.37
CA VAL A 112 -3.57 20.37 10.84
C VAL A 112 -4.15 21.65 11.44
N THR A 113 -3.79 22.82 10.91
CA THR A 113 -4.30 24.11 11.40
C THR A 113 -5.83 24.20 11.28
N LEU A 114 -6.42 23.61 10.24
CA LEU A 114 -7.88 23.56 10.04
C LEU A 114 -8.58 22.65 11.04
N LEU A 115 -7.93 21.57 11.47
CA LEU A 115 -8.49 20.62 12.42
C LEU A 115 -8.37 21.11 13.86
N GLU A 116 -7.32 21.87 14.18
CA GLU A 116 -7.20 22.60 15.45
C GLU A 116 -8.31 23.66 15.62
N ARG A 117 -8.72 24.30 14.51
CA ARG A 117 -9.81 25.28 14.49
C ARG A 117 -11.16 24.57 14.45
N ASP A 118 -11.64 24.18 15.64
CA ASP A 118 -12.94 23.51 15.84
C ASP A 118 -14.15 24.33 15.28
N SER A 119 -13.98 25.60 14.92
CA SER A 119 -15.01 26.45 14.31
C SER A 119 -15.14 26.33 12.79
N ASP A 120 -14.14 25.79 12.08
CA ASP A 120 -14.15 25.84 10.62
C ASP A 120 -15.08 24.76 10.03
N PRO A 121 -15.96 25.12 9.09
CA PRO A 121 -16.83 24.16 8.42
C PRO A 121 -15.99 23.24 7.53
N ILE A 122 -16.17 21.92 7.73
CA ILE A 122 -15.57 20.86 6.91
C ILE A 122 -16.43 20.57 5.68
N VAL A 123 -17.74 20.86 5.75
CA VAL A 123 -18.69 20.60 4.66
C VAL A 123 -18.27 21.36 3.40
N GLY A 124 -18.19 20.65 2.28
CA GLY A 124 -17.81 21.20 0.98
C GLY A 124 -16.29 21.24 0.71
N ARG A 125 -15.44 20.83 1.66
CA ARG A 125 -13.99 20.77 1.42
C ARG A 125 -13.59 19.46 0.70
N PRO A 126 -12.60 19.51 -0.20
CA PRO A 126 -12.00 18.31 -0.78
C PRO A 126 -11.50 17.35 0.32
N GLY A 127 -11.86 16.06 0.22
CA GLY A 127 -11.49 15.06 1.22
C GLY A 127 -12.20 15.22 2.57
N MET A 128 -13.41 15.80 2.59
CA MET A 128 -14.25 15.93 3.79
C MET A 128 -14.35 14.63 4.59
N GLY A 129 -14.55 13.48 3.95
CA GLY A 129 -14.63 12.18 4.62
C GLY A 129 -13.39 11.90 5.47
N THR A 130 -12.20 12.03 4.87
CA THR A 130 -10.92 11.87 5.56
C THR A 130 -10.74 12.86 6.72
N LEU A 131 -11.15 14.12 6.54
CA LEU A 131 -11.08 15.14 7.61
C LEU A 131 -12.02 14.82 8.77
N LEU A 132 -13.24 14.35 8.48
CA LEU A 132 -14.20 13.96 9.51
C LEU A 132 -13.69 12.80 10.35
N VAL A 133 -13.07 11.80 9.72
CA VAL A 133 -12.47 10.67 10.44
C VAL A 133 -11.33 11.14 11.34
N HIS A 134 -10.40 11.97 10.83
CA HIS A 134 -9.30 12.51 11.63
C HIS A 134 -9.80 13.36 12.80
N ARG A 135 -10.74 14.28 12.56
CA ARG A 135 -11.29 15.14 13.61
C ARG A 135 -12.00 14.34 14.70
N SER A 136 -12.75 13.31 14.30
CA SER A 136 -13.44 12.42 15.24
C SER A 136 -12.44 11.67 16.12
N LEU A 137 -11.39 11.11 15.52
CA LEU A 137 -10.33 10.42 16.25
C LEU A 137 -9.55 11.38 17.16
N PHE A 138 -9.15 12.54 16.66
CA PHE A 138 -8.43 13.54 17.44
C PHE A 138 -9.24 13.99 18.66
N ARG A 139 -10.54 14.27 18.52
CA ARG A 139 -11.41 14.62 19.65
C ARG A 139 -11.48 13.55 20.73
N LEU A 140 -11.43 12.27 20.35
CA LEU A 140 -11.43 11.16 21.30
C LEU A 140 -10.14 11.09 22.13
N ILE A 141 -9.00 11.53 21.58
CA ILE A 141 -7.69 11.33 22.20
C ILE A 141 -6.96 12.61 22.60
N ARG A 142 -7.43 13.80 22.20
CA ARG A 142 -6.79 15.09 22.53
C ARG A 142 -6.61 15.33 24.03
N GLY A 143 -7.47 14.76 24.86
CA GLY A 143 -7.37 14.83 26.32
C GLY A 143 -6.22 14.01 26.94
N HIS A 144 -5.52 13.19 26.14
CA HIS A 144 -4.45 12.31 26.60
C HIS A 144 -3.04 12.83 26.25
N GLY A 145 -2.91 14.11 25.86
CA GLY A 145 -1.62 14.70 25.49
C GLY A 145 -1.05 14.19 24.15
N VAL A 146 -1.88 13.55 23.32
CA VAL A 146 -1.48 13.09 21.98
C VAL A 146 -1.64 14.24 21.00
N GLY A 147 -0.52 14.71 20.44
CA GLY A 147 -0.52 15.73 19.38
C GLY A 147 -1.15 15.22 18.08
N GLU A 148 -1.73 16.14 17.31
CA GLU A 148 -2.50 15.83 16.10
C GLU A 148 -1.68 15.08 15.03
N GLU A 149 -0.41 15.46 14.84
CA GLU A 149 0.53 14.78 13.94
C GLU A 149 0.62 13.27 14.22
N ARG A 150 0.61 12.87 15.50
CA ARG A 150 0.66 11.45 15.88
C ARG A 150 -0.63 10.73 15.51
N VAL A 151 -1.77 11.40 15.57
CA VAL A 151 -3.06 10.83 15.17
C VAL A 151 -3.07 10.56 13.68
N PHE A 152 -2.61 11.53 12.88
CA PHE A 152 -2.42 11.34 11.43
C PHE A 152 -1.48 10.18 11.12
N ALA A 153 -0.33 10.13 11.80
CA ALA A 153 0.64 9.08 11.57
C ALA A 153 0.06 7.69 11.86
N VAL A 154 -0.60 7.51 13.00
CA VAL A 154 -1.23 6.24 13.38
C VAL A 154 -2.34 5.87 12.40
N LEU A 155 -3.20 6.82 12.02
CA LEU A 155 -4.31 6.54 11.11
C LEU A 155 -3.81 6.19 9.70
N SER A 156 -2.85 6.94 9.17
CA SER A 156 -2.19 6.67 7.89
C SER A 156 -1.51 5.30 7.89
N SER A 157 -0.77 4.96 8.95
CA SER A 157 -0.13 3.65 9.08
C SER A 157 -1.14 2.51 9.20
N ALA A 158 -2.22 2.69 9.98
CA ALA A 158 -3.30 1.71 10.07
C ALA A 158 -4.00 1.51 8.71
N ALA A 159 -4.26 2.60 7.98
CA ALA A 159 -4.78 2.56 6.63
C ALA A 159 -3.85 1.78 5.68
N GLY A 160 -2.54 1.95 5.82
CA GLY A 160 -1.53 1.18 5.07
C GLY A 160 -1.61 -0.33 5.33
N VAL A 161 -1.78 -0.73 6.58
CA VAL A 161 -1.99 -2.15 6.92
C VAL A 161 -3.21 -2.70 6.19
N VAL A 162 -4.35 -2.00 6.26
CA VAL A 162 -5.59 -2.42 5.57
C VAL A 162 -5.37 -2.44 4.06
N TYR A 163 -4.68 -1.45 3.50
CA TYR A 163 -4.36 -1.36 2.08
C TYR A 163 -3.55 -2.58 1.60
N VAL A 164 -2.50 -2.96 2.33
CA VAL A 164 -1.67 -4.13 2.00
C VAL A 164 -2.51 -5.41 2.04
N LEU A 165 -3.35 -5.58 3.05
CA LEU A 165 -4.24 -6.73 3.14
C LEU A 165 -5.25 -6.78 1.98
N LEU A 166 -5.79 -5.61 1.59
CA LEU A 166 -6.65 -5.50 0.40
C LEU A 166 -5.88 -5.82 -0.88
N ALA A 167 -4.62 -5.43 -1.02
CA ALA A 167 -3.81 -5.74 -2.20
C ALA A 167 -3.55 -7.24 -2.33
N LEU A 168 -3.23 -7.90 -1.21
CA LEU A 168 -3.09 -9.35 -1.15
C LEU A 168 -4.42 -10.07 -1.44
N ARG A 169 -5.54 -9.53 -0.95
CA ARG A 169 -6.88 -10.07 -1.24
C ARG A 169 -7.23 -9.91 -2.71
N TRP A 170 -7.04 -8.73 -3.28
CA TRP A 170 -7.30 -8.42 -4.68
C TRP A 170 -6.49 -9.33 -5.60
N ALA A 171 -5.20 -9.50 -5.34
CA ALA A 171 -4.35 -10.36 -6.14
C ALA A 171 -4.82 -11.82 -6.14
N ARG A 172 -5.36 -12.33 -5.03
CA ARG A 172 -5.99 -13.67 -4.97
C ARG A 172 -7.29 -13.77 -5.75
N VAL A 173 -8.03 -12.67 -5.91
CA VAL A 173 -9.25 -12.62 -6.71
C VAL A 173 -8.92 -12.61 -8.20
N VAL A 174 -7.89 -11.88 -8.60
CA VAL A 174 -7.49 -11.71 -10.00
C VAL A 174 -6.60 -12.85 -10.50
N GLN A 175 -5.80 -13.48 -9.63
CA GLN A 175 -4.86 -14.53 -10.03
C GLN A 175 -5.50 -15.69 -10.82
N PRO A 176 -6.67 -16.24 -10.43
CA PRO A 176 -7.31 -17.30 -11.21
C PRO A 176 -7.71 -16.88 -12.63
N ILE A 177 -7.93 -15.59 -12.87
CA ILE A 177 -8.35 -15.03 -14.16
C ILE A 177 -7.12 -14.78 -15.05
N VAL A 178 -6.09 -14.12 -14.50
CA VAL A 178 -4.92 -13.67 -15.27
C VAL A 178 -3.85 -14.76 -15.41
N ALA A 179 -3.69 -15.61 -14.39
CA ALA A 179 -2.62 -16.59 -14.31
C ALA A 179 -3.07 -17.91 -13.65
N PRO A 180 -4.10 -18.61 -14.18
CA PRO A 180 -4.79 -19.73 -13.52
C PRO A 180 -3.87 -20.87 -13.06
N ARG A 181 -2.76 -21.11 -13.78
CA ARG A 181 -1.82 -22.20 -13.50
C ARG A 181 -0.60 -21.80 -12.65
N ARG A 182 -0.58 -20.57 -12.13
CA ARG A 182 0.56 -19.99 -11.40
C ARG A 182 0.11 -19.38 -10.08
N PRO A 183 -0.03 -20.16 -9.01
CA PRO A 183 -0.48 -19.65 -7.70
C PRO A 183 0.47 -18.59 -7.13
N ALA A 184 1.77 -18.71 -7.41
CA ALA A 184 2.77 -17.70 -7.03
C ALA A 184 2.56 -16.34 -7.72
N ALA A 185 1.81 -16.28 -8.82
CA ALA A 185 1.53 -15.03 -9.52
C ALA A 185 0.70 -14.05 -8.68
N ALA A 186 0.00 -14.50 -7.63
CA ALA A 186 -0.71 -13.60 -6.73
C ALA A 186 0.24 -12.59 -6.05
N LEU A 187 1.45 -12.98 -5.67
CA LEU A 187 2.41 -12.03 -5.08
C LEU A 187 2.87 -11.01 -6.12
N LEU A 188 3.11 -11.45 -7.35
CA LEU A 188 3.49 -10.55 -8.46
C LEU A 188 2.34 -9.60 -8.82
N LEU A 189 1.10 -10.05 -8.75
CA LEU A 189 -0.08 -9.23 -8.97
C LEU A 189 -0.32 -8.24 -7.83
N ALA A 190 0.09 -8.55 -6.60
CA ALA A 190 0.03 -7.60 -5.49
C ALA A 190 1.14 -6.53 -5.56
N ALA A 191 2.21 -6.73 -6.33
CA ALA A 191 3.35 -5.82 -6.34
C ALA A 191 3.05 -4.40 -6.90
N PRO A 192 2.28 -4.22 -8.00
CA PRO A 192 1.97 -2.90 -8.54
C PRO A 192 1.29 -1.92 -7.57
N PRO A 193 0.24 -2.30 -6.80
CA PRO A 193 -0.31 -1.40 -5.78
C PRO A 193 0.65 -1.19 -4.59
N LEU A 194 1.65 -2.06 -4.40
CA LEU A 194 2.60 -2.02 -3.28
C LEU A 194 3.92 -1.32 -3.65
N THR A 195 3.91 -0.43 -4.63
CA THR A 195 5.10 0.36 -4.99
C THR A 195 5.47 1.35 -3.89
N ILE A 196 6.73 1.76 -3.83
CA ILE A 196 7.20 2.79 -2.89
C ILE A 196 6.37 4.09 -3.01
N GLY A 197 6.02 4.49 -4.23
CA GLY A 197 5.20 5.68 -4.47
C GLY A 197 3.79 5.61 -3.88
N THR A 198 3.24 4.41 -3.70
CA THR A 198 1.97 4.21 -3.01
C THR A 198 2.18 4.02 -1.50
N MET A 199 3.20 3.25 -1.10
CA MET A 199 3.48 2.98 0.31
C MET A 199 3.87 4.23 1.10
N GLN A 200 4.49 5.23 0.47
CA GLN A 200 4.82 6.50 1.12
C GLN A 200 3.60 7.23 1.68
N LEU A 201 2.41 7.07 1.07
CA LEU A 201 1.16 7.66 1.58
C LEU A 201 0.79 7.14 2.97
N PHE A 202 1.30 5.96 3.32
CA PHE A 202 1.01 5.27 4.57
C PHE A 202 2.15 5.36 5.59
N PHE A 203 3.29 5.96 5.23
CA PHE A 203 4.41 6.24 6.14
C PHE A 203 4.17 7.49 7.01
N GLY A 204 2.93 7.72 7.43
CA GLY A 204 2.56 8.87 8.26
C GLY A 204 2.66 10.21 7.53
N TYR A 205 2.51 10.20 6.21
CA TYR A 205 2.42 11.41 5.40
C TYR A 205 1.09 12.13 5.71
N VAL A 206 1.15 13.41 6.13
CA VAL A 206 0.01 14.18 6.66
C VAL A 206 -0.79 14.80 5.52
N GLU A 207 -1.04 14.04 4.46
CA GLU A 207 -1.95 14.44 3.41
C GLU A 207 -3.19 13.55 3.42
N ASN A 208 -4.32 14.16 3.06
CA ASN A 208 -5.65 13.57 3.09
C ASN A 208 -5.83 12.38 2.10
N TYR A 209 -4.77 12.02 1.39
CA TYR A 209 -4.78 11.01 0.34
C TYR A 209 -4.68 9.57 0.85
N ALA A 210 -4.23 9.34 2.09
CA ALA A 210 -4.07 7.97 2.61
C ALA A 210 -5.40 7.20 2.67
N LEU A 211 -6.43 7.78 3.31
CA LEU A 211 -7.76 7.15 3.35
C LEU A 211 -8.45 7.17 1.99
N ALA A 212 -8.28 8.25 1.21
CA ALA A 212 -8.85 8.32 -0.14
C ALA A 212 -8.28 7.21 -1.04
N HIS A 213 -6.96 6.97 -1.02
CA HIS A 213 -6.33 5.86 -1.73
C HIS A 213 -6.82 4.51 -1.21
N LEU A 214 -6.98 4.37 0.11
CA LEU A 214 -7.52 3.16 0.71
C LEU A 214 -8.94 2.86 0.20
N PHE A 215 -9.85 3.83 0.25
CA PHE A 215 -11.24 3.65 -0.18
C PHE A 215 -11.37 3.44 -1.68
N LEU A 216 -10.63 4.21 -2.50
CA LEU A 216 -10.59 3.99 -3.94
C LEU A 216 -10.09 2.58 -4.28
N PHE A 217 -9.06 2.11 -3.59
CA PHE A 217 -8.56 0.76 -3.82
C PHE A 217 -9.53 -0.31 -3.29
N ALA A 218 -10.17 -0.10 -2.14
CA ALA A 218 -11.23 -0.97 -1.63
C ALA A 218 -12.41 -1.09 -2.61
N PHE A 219 -12.81 0.03 -3.23
CA PHE A 219 -13.79 0.06 -4.32
C PHE A 219 -13.34 -0.84 -5.49
N LEU A 220 -12.09 -0.74 -5.94
CA LEU A 220 -11.56 -1.60 -7.01
C LEU A 220 -11.55 -3.08 -6.60
N VAL A 221 -11.20 -3.40 -5.35
CA VAL A 221 -11.20 -4.77 -4.83
C VAL A 221 -12.61 -5.35 -4.80
N GLU A 222 -13.57 -4.65 -4.21
CA GLU A 222 -14.95 -5.11 -4.11
C GLU A 222 -15.65 -5.11 -5.47
N GLY A 223 -15.35 -4.16 -6.37
CA GLY A 223 -15.78 -4.19 -7.76
C GLY A 223 -15.26 -5.41 -8.51
N SER A 224 -13.97 -5.74 -8.34
CA SER A 224 -13.37 -6.96 -8.90
C SER A 224 -14.05 -8.23 -8.37
N LEU A 225 -14.39 -8.26 -7.08
CA LEU A 225 -15.11 -9.36 -6.45
C LEU A 225 -16.56 -9.47 -6.92
N CYS A 226 -17.25 -8.34 -7.09
CA CYS A 226 -18.59 -8.25 -7.64
C CYS A 226 -18.63 -8.89 -9.02
N LEU A 227 -17.71 -8.51 -9.90
CA LEU A 227 -17.59 -9.07 -11.25
C LEU A 227 -17.18 -10.55 -11.24
N ALA A 228 -16.17 -10.92 -10.46
CA ALA A 228 -15.63 -12.28 -10.45
C ALA A 228 -16.55 -13.31 -9.78
N ARG A 229 -17.35 -12.90 -8.78
CA ARG A 229 -18.17 -13.80 -7.94
C ARG A 229 -19.67 -13.51 -7.98
N ARG A 230 -20.11 -12.61 -8.87
CA ARG A 230 -21.52 -12.17 -8.97
C ARG A 230 -22.11 -11.74 -7.61
N ARG A 231 -21.32 -11.02 -6.80
CA ARG A 231 -21.77 -10.46 -5.52
C ARG A 231 -22.54 -9.16 -5.74
N SER A 232 -23.28 -8.72 -4.72
CA SER A 232 -23.94 -7.40 -4.75
C SER A 232 -22.92 -6.27 -4.90
N PRO A 233 -23.19 -5.24 -5.72
CA PRO A 233 -22.31 -4.09 -5.89
C PRO A 233 -22.35 -3.11 -4.70
N LEU A 234 -23.24 -3.31 -3.71
CA LEU A 234 -23.49 -2.36 -2.63
C LEU A 234 -22.22 -1.92 -1.88
N LEU A 235 -21.33 -2.86 -1.57
CA LEU A 235 -20.06 -2.54 -0.88
C LEU A 235 -19.12 -1.72 -1.77
N ALA A 236 -19.07 -2.00 -3.07
CA ALA A 236 -18.29 -1.19 -4.00
C ALA A 236 -18.87 0.22 -4.07
N THR A 237 -20.19 0.37 -4.23
CA THR A 237 -20.86 1.68 -4.25
C THR A 237 -20.60 2.47 -2.96
N LEU A 238 -20.63 1.81 -1.80
CA LEU A 238 -20.31 2.44 -0.52
C LEU A 238 -18.86 2.97 -0.50
N PHE A 239 -17.87 2.17 -0.92
CA PHE A 239 -16.47 2.61 -0.96
C PHE A 239 -16.20 3.69 -2.01
N PHE A 240 -16.98 3.77 -3.08
CA PHE A 240 -16.88 4.86 -4.05
C PHE A 240 -17.44 6.18 -3.52
N ALA A 241 -18.43 6.11 -2.62
CA ALA A 241 -19.07 7.29 -2.04
C ALA A 241 -18.29 7.91 -0.87
N LEU A 242 -17.29 7.19 -0.32
CA LEU A 242 -16.46 7.59 0.82
C LEU A 242 -15.11 8.14 0.37
#